data_AF-A0ABD3Z8V3-F1
#
_entry.id   AF-A0ABD3Z8V3-F1
#
_cell.length_a   1.000
_cell.length_b   1.000
_cell.length_c   1.000
_cell.angle_alpha   90.00
_cell.angle_beta   90.00
_cell.angle_gamma   90.00
#
_symmetry.space_group_name_H-M   'P 1'
#
loop_
_entity.id
_entity.type
_entity.pdbx_description
1 polymer ?
#
loop_
_entity_poly.entity_id
_entity_poly.type
_entity_poly.pdbx_seq_one_letter_code
_entity_poly.pdbx_strand_id
1 'polypeptide(L)'
;IVDGALTISVDNAKANGTDTNKVQATVTDATGNPVLNTAVSFTADNGATVIKTSVTTDAQGLASTTLTNIKAGITKVTATVNGNSQTVDTTFVADNSTAT
;
A
#
# COMPACT_ATOMS: atom_id res chain seq x y z
N ILE A 1 0.43 -7.89 -12.15
CA ILE A 1 0.86 -6.48 -11.95
C ILE A 1 2.29 -6.37 -12.44
N VAL A 2 2.62 -5.34 -13.21
CA VAL A 2 3.97 -5.16 -13.77
C VAL A 2 4.93 -4.57 -12.73
N ASP A 3 6.24 -4.70 -12.97
CA ASP A 3 7.25 -4.12 -12.08
C ASP A 3 7.14 -2.59 -12.04
N GLY A 4 7.21 -1.99 -10.84
CA GLY A 4 7.07 -0.54 -10.64
C GLY A 4 5.63 0.00 -10.66
N ALA A 5 4.62 -0.86 -10.78
CA ALA A 5 3.22 -0.44 -10.77
C ALA A 5 2.64 -0.14 -9.37
N LEU A 6 3.36 -0.48 -8.30
CA LEU A 6 3.01 -0.10 -6.94
C LEU A 6 3.79 1.15 -6.56
N THR A 7 3.08 2.20 -6.17
CA THR A 7 3.66 3.50 -5.81
C THR A 7 3.16 3.96 -4.45
N ILE A 8 3.97 4.79 -3.78
CA ILE A 8 3.62 5.39 -2.49
C ILE A 8 3.04 6.78 -2.77
N SER A 9 1.78 6.99 -2.40
CA SER A 9 1.10 8.28 -2.56
C SER A 9 1.25 9.17 -1.33
N VAL A 10 1.32 8.57 -0.14
CA VAL A 10 1.53 9.26 1.15
C VAL A 10 2.46 8.40 1.98
N ASP A 11 3.50 9.02 2.53
CA ASP A 11 4.52 8.37 3.35
C ASP A 11 4.88 9.20 4.59
N ASN A 12 5.65 8.62 5.51
CA ASN A 12 6.13 9.25 6.74
C ASN A 12 5.02 9.62 7.74
N ALA A 13 3.91 8.87 7.74
CA ALA A 13 2.88 8.98 8.76
C ALA A 13 3.45 8.68 10.16
N LYS A 14 2.91 9.33 11.20
CA LYS A 14 3.31 9.02 12.58
C LYS A 14 2.80 7.64 12.96
N ALA A 15 3.61 6.92 13.73
CA ALA A 15 3.28 5.63 14.30
C ALA A 15 2.34 5.78 15.53
N ASN A 16 1.22 6.48 15.37
CA ASN A 16 0.22 6.74 16.42
C ASN A 16 -1.07 5.92 16.24
N GLY A 17 -1.14 5.05 15.23
CA GLY A 17 -2.32 4.25 14.89
C GLY A 17 -3.44 5.02 14.19
N THR A 18 -3.30 6.33 13.98
CA THR A 18 -4.32 7.19 13.32
C THR A 18 -3.83 7.80 12.02
N ASP A 19 -2.57 8.24 11.96
CA ASP A 19 -1.96 8.77 10.76
C ASP A 19 -1.77 7.63 9.75
N THR A 20 -1.95 7.95 8.46
CA THR A 20 -1.99 6.93 7.41
C THR A 20 -0.94 7.15 6.34
N ASN A 21 -0.25 6.07 5.98
CA ASN A 21 0.43 5.97 4.71
C ASN A 21 -0.56 5.49 3.65
N LYS A 22 -0.32 5.84 2.39
CA LYS A 22 -1.17 5.46 1.26
C LYS A 22 -0.33 4.91 0.12
N VAL A 23 -0.74 3.77 -0.41
CA VAL A 23 -0.14 3.18 -1.60
C VAL A 23 -1.18 3.04 -2.71
N GLN A 24 -0.70 3.04 -3.95
CA GLN A 24 -1.52 2.85 -5.16
C GLN A 24 -0.86 1.83 -6.08
N ALA A 25 -1.59 0.78 -6.39
CA ALA A 25 -1.26 -0.21 -7.39
C ALA A 25 -1.94 0.13 -8.73
N THR A 26 -1.20 0.00 -9.83
CA THR A 26 -1.69 0.17 -11.19
C THR A 26 -1.68 -1.18 -11.90
N VAL A 27 -2.84 -1.71 -12.28
CA VAL A 27 -2.92 -2.98 -12.99
C VAL A 27 -3.10 -2.71 -14.48
N THR A 28 -2.10 -3.11 -15.25
CA THR A 28 -2.15 -3.10 -16.71
C THR A 28 -2.05 -4.52 -17.28
N ASP A 29 -2.55 -4.70 -18.49
CA ASP A 29 -2.31 -5.89 -19.29
C ASP A 29 -0.89 -5.90 -19.88
N ALA A 30 -0.54 -6.96 -20.62
CA ALA A 30 0.78 -7.11 -21.25
C ALA A 30 1.07 -6.05 -22.34
N THR A 31 0.05 -5.36 -22.83
CA THR A 31 0.16 -4.30 -23.84
C THR A 31 0.16 -2.90 -23.22
N GLY A 32 0.03 -2.79 -21.90
CA GLY A 32 0.03 -1.53 -21.16
C GLY A 32 -1.36 -0.89 -20.97
N ASN A 33 -2.45 -1.56 -21.34
CA ASN A 33 -3.79 -1.01 -21.10
C ASN A 33 -4.22 -1.27 -19.65
N PRO A 34 -4.92 -0.32 -19.00
CA PRO A 34 -5.44 -0.51 -17.66
C PRO A 34 -6.51 -1.61 -17.60
N VAL A 35 -6.46 -2.44 -16.57
CA VAL A 35 -7.41 -3.53 -16.35
C VAL A 35 -8.34 -3.20 -15.19
N LEU A 36 -9.59 -2.93 -15.55
CA LEU A 36 -10.74 -2.72 -14.67
C LEU A 36 -11.15 -4.01 -13.94
N ASN A 37 -11.81 -3.86 -12.78
CA ASN A 37 -12.46 -4.96 -12.05
C ASN A 37 -11.51 -6.09 -11.61
N THR A 38 -10.23 -5.76 -11.39
CA THR A 38 -9.23 -6.71 -10.94
C THR A 38 -9.00 -6.58 -9.44
N ALA A 39 -9.10 -7.68 -8.70
CA ALA A 39 -8.84 -7.68 -7.26
C ALA A 39 -7.33 -7.57 -6.97
N VAL A 40 -6.96 -6.55 -6.20
CA VAL A 40 -5.61 -6.35 -5.69
C VAL A 40 -5.60 -6.60 -4.20
N SER A 41 -4.82 -7.58 -3.76
CA SER A 41 -4.62 -7.89 -2.34
C SER A 41 -3.41 -7.15 -1.80
N PHE A 42 -3.59 -6.41 -0.71
CA PHE A 42 -2.54 -5.66 -0.03
C PHE A 42 -2.23 -6.30 1.32
N THR A 43 -0.95 -6.49 1.59
CA THR A 43 -0.42 -6.91 2.89
C THR A 43 0.71 -5.98 3.31
N ALA A 44 0.98 -5.91 4.61
CA ALA A 44 2.06 -5.11 5.16
C ALA A 44 2.74 -5.87 6.29
N ASP A 45 4.03 -5.59 6.49
CA ASP A 45 4.80 -6.12 7.63
C ASP A 45 4.91 -5.07 8.76
N ASN A 46 5.89 -5.27 9.66
CA ASN A 46 6.16 -4.38 10.79
C ASN A 46 4.96 -4.11 11.72
N GLY A 47 3.95 -4.99 11.70
CA GLY A 47 2.72 -4.87 12.50
C GLY A 47 1.74 -3.81 11.98
N ALA A 48 1.95 -3.27 10.77
CA ALA A 48 1.02 -2.30 10.18
C ALA A 48 -0.34 -2.92 9.86
N THR A 49 -1.40 -2.14 10.09
CA THR A 49 -2.76 -2.52 9.75
C THR A 49 -3.12 -1.92 8.40
N VAL A 50 -3.46 -2.78 7.44
CA VAL A 50 -3.98 -2.37 6.13
C VAL A 50 -5.49 -2.19 6.23
N ILE A 51 -6.00 -0.97 6.04
CA ILE A 51 -7.43 -0.64 6.20
C ILE A 51 -8.29 -1.39 5.17
N LYS A 52 -7.79 -1.50 3.93
CA LYS A 52 -8.41 -2.29 2.86
C LYS A 52 -7.42 -3.29 2.30
N THR A 53 -7.50 -4.53 2.76
CA THR A 53 -6.63 -5.63 2.33
C THR A 53 -6.96 -6.14 0.93
N SER A 54 -8.15 -5.86 0.40
CA SER A 54 -8.53 -6.18 -0.97
C SER A 54 -9.26 -4.99 -1.60
N VAL A 55 -8.76 -4.52 -2.73
CA VAL A 55 -9.33 -3.40 -3.49
C VAL A 55 -9.42 -3.80 -4.95
N THR A 56 -10.61 -3.64 -5.51
CA THR A 56 -10.86 -3.85 -6.94
C THR A 56 -10.43 -2.61 -7.72
N THR A 57 -9.71 -2.79 -8.82
CA THR A 57 -9.28 -1.69 -9.69
C THR A 57 -10.46 -0.98 -10.36
N ASP A 58 -10.32 0.34 -10.51
CA ASP A 58 -11.26 1.18 -11.26
C ASP A 58 -11.06 1.08 -12.78
N ALA A 59 -11.78 1.91 -13.55
CA ALA A 59 -11.70 1.96 -15.01
C ALA A 59 -10.30 2.36 -15.54
N GLN A 60 -9.45 2.93 -14.67
CA GLN A 60 -8.08 3.32 -14.95
C GLN A 60 -7.07 2.26 -14.47
N GLY A 61 -7.56 1.10 -13.98
CA GLY A 61 -6.70 0.04 -13.48
C GLY A 61 -6.08 0.37 -12.11
N LEU A 62 -6.57 1.39 -11.41
CA LEU A 62 -5.98 1.86 -10.15
C LEU A 62 -6.68 1.23 -8.95
N ALA A 63 -5.88 0.75 -8.00
CA ALA A 63 -6.33 0.28 -6.70
C ALA A 63 -5.47 0.92 -5.62
N SER A 64 -6.08 1.64 -4.67
CA SER A 64 -5.35 2.28 -3.58
C SER A 64 -5.83 1.82 -2.21
N THR A 65 -4.90 1.69 -1.27
CA THR A 65 -5.20 1.38 0.13
C THR A 65 -4.43 2.28 1.07
N THR A 66 -4.88 2.35 2.32
CA THR A 66 -4.22 3.07 3.40
C THR A 66 -3.77 2.11 4.49
N LEU A 67 -2.71 2.52 5.19
CA LEU A 67 -2.08 1.76 6.25
C LEU A 67 -1.94 2.63 7.49
N THR A 68 -2.22 2.07 8.66
CA THR A 68 -1.87 2.67 9.96
C THR A 68 -0.85 1.78 10.68
N ASN A 69 -0.06 2.37 11.56
CA ASN A 69 0.82 1.60 12.43
C ASN A 69 0.99 2.34 13.78
N ILE A 70 1.25 1.57 14.84
CA ILE A 70 1.66 2.08 16.16
C ILE A 70 3.17 1.89 16.40
N LYS A 71 3.85 1.18 15.49
CA LYS A 71 5.29 0.94 15.53
C LYS A 71 5.99 1.75 14.45
N ALA A 72 6.96 2.56 14.85
CA ALA A 72 7.80 3.29 13.92
C ALA A 72 8.75 2.36 13.16
N GLY A 73 9.21 2.80 11.99
CA GLY A 73 10.14 2.09 11.14
C GLY A 73 9.61 1.84 9.74
N ILE A 74 10.41 1.11 8.96
CA ILE A 74 10.07 0.72 7.60
C ILE A 74 8.98 -0.36 7.65
N THR A 75 7.92 -0.13 6.89
CA THR A 75 6.80 -1.03 6.66
C THR A 75 6.76 -1.35 5.17
N LYS A 76 7.10 -2.58 4.82
CA LYS A 76 7.03 -3.09 3.45
C LYS A 76 5.60 -3.47 3.12
N VAL A 77 5.07 -2.86 2.08
CA VAL A 77 3.72 -3.10 1.56
C VAL A 77 3.83 -3.96 0.32
N THR A 78 3.10 -5.08 0.30
CA THR A 78 3.03 -6.00 -0.85
C THR A 78 1.66 -5.91 -1.48
N ALA A 79 1.59 -5.65 -2.78
CA ALA A 79 0.38 -5.75 -3.58
C ALA A 79 0.46 -7.01 -4.46
N THR A 80 -0.57 -7.85 -4.41
CA THR A 80 -0.65 -9.11 -5.16
C THR A 80 -1.88 -9.12 -6.06
N VAL A 81 -1.66 -9.47 -7.33
CA VAL A 81 -2.68 -9.52 -8.39
C VAL A 81 -2.45 -10.74 -9.26
N ASN A 82 -3.43 -11.65 -9.34
CA ASN A 82 -3.37 -12.87 -10.16
C ASN A 82 -2.04 -13.64 -10.00
N GLY A 83 -1.55 -13.78 -8.76
CA GLY A 83 -0.30 -14.49 -8.44
C GLY A 83 0.99 -13.70 -8.67
N ASN A 84 0.93 -12.50 -9.23
CA ASN A 84 2.07 -11.59 -9.34
C ASN A 84 2.07 -10.61 -8.17
N SER A 85 3.23 -10.35 -7.58
CA SER A 85 3.38 -9.41 -6.46
C SER A 85 4.37 -8.30 -6.76
N GLN A 86 4.14 -7.17 -6.11
CA GLN A 86 5.00 -5.98 -6.11
C GLN A 86 5.12 -5.47 -4.68
N THR A 87 6.28 -4.92 -4.34
CA THR A 87 6.58 -4.44 -3.00
C THR A 87 7.14 -3.03 -3.00
N VAL A 88 6.71 -2.22 -2.04
CA VAL A 88 7.27 -0.90 -1.77
C VAL A 88 7.50 -0.73 -0.27
N ASP A 89 8.55 -0.01 0.08
CA ASP A 89 8.89 0.29 1.46
C ASP A 89 8.33 1.65 1.83
N THR A 90 7.36 1.67 2.74
CA THR A 90 6.85 2.89 3.37
C THR A 90 7.52 3.09 4.72
N THR A 91 7.52 4.31 5.26
CA THR A 91 8.10 4.62 6.57
C THR A 91 7.04 5.18 7.49
N PHE A 92 6.96 4.65 8.71
CA PHE A 92 6.24 5.30 9.81
C PHE A 92 7.25 5.98 10.74
N VAL A 93 7.06 7.27 11.00
CA VAL A 93 7.92 8.04 11.90
C VAL A 93 7.45 7.89 13.34
N ALA A 94 8.38 7.92 14.30
CA ALA A 94 8.02 7.82 15.71
C ALA A 94 7.10 8.98 16.12
N ASP A 95 6.05 8.68 16.89
CA ASP A 95 5.26 9.73 17.51
C ASP A 95 5.98 10.26 18.76
N ASN A 96 6.79 11.31 18.58
CA ASN A 96 7.49 11.97 19.68
C ASN A 96 6.55 12.63 20.71
N SER A 97 5.23 12.65 20.50
CA SER A 97 4.28 13.06 21.53
C SER A 97 4.11 12.05 22.67
N THR A 98 4.66 10.84 22.54
CA THR A 98 4.54 9.77 23.55
C THR A 98 5.80 9.56 24.39
N ALA A 99 6.86 10.36 24.18
CA ALA A 99 8.04 10.34 25.03
C ALA A 99 7.75 11.13 26.31
N THR A 100 7.34 10.45 27.39
CA THR A 100 7.34 11.00 28.76
C THR A 100 8.17 10.09 29.66
#